data_AF-A0AAU5QNQ6-F1
#
_entry.id   AF-A0AAU5QNQ6-F1
#
_cell.length_a   1.000
_cell.length_b   1.000
_cell.length_c   1.000
_cell.angle_alpha   90.00
_cell.angle_beta   90.00
_cell.angle_gamma   90.00
#
_symmetry.space_group_name_H-M   'P 1'
#
loop_
_entity.id
_entity.type
_entity.pdbx_description
1 polymer ?
#
loop_
_entity_poly.entity_id
_entity_poly.type
_entity_poly.pdbx_seq_one_letter_code
_entity_poly.pdbx_strand_id
1 'polypeptide(L)'
;MTDHNTRPVHDVGPTPGEVSAAVSALTGYAVRYAVITLGCETALDQVRTAHGQISDPCAAEAALAERTRDLAAIATTWLLPHTQTLTAAARQGIDRMPPARHHTGWRLLLNDLDHAAAQLRAILNTHPDPADQGGRDAQLWPFLRTWSEQATLLRDLTAQAQRPHVPLPTLGAEEDLWTGRARTARSRGLLDPIESWYEAGGQLITLVYLPPTTDTAGEDEEDIVVALAGDIDSPTMRAIGHYTRHEDALAELPPQVPPGVLRPTQPDARAVPDPALPFLGALTREVIDAQHSASVAKAISYLTDRPPHPAGHLAQLTPFLNTCAAWATAMDTRAGQTMATRLRILTTQVDHLTSELISIQEDMGNAVAVLPPHRTPAPRHLPPTPPPRTALPPTVPIAPAAVQHR
;
A
#
# COMPACT_ATOMS: atom_id res chain seq x y z
N MET A 1 -31.03 -12.74 -52.55
CA MET A 1 -31.34 -11.72 -51.54
C MET A 1 -31.75 -12.45 -50.27
N THR A 2 -30.80 -12.69 -49.39
CA THR A 2 -31.03 -13.29 -48.08
C THR A 2 -30.09 -12.57 -47.13
N ASP A 3 -30.57 -11.47 -46.57
CA ASP A 3 -29.83 -10.66 -45.61
C ASP A 3 -29.67 -11.45 -44.31
N HIS A 4 -28.43 -11.85 -44.03
CA HIS A 4 -28.00 -12.27 -42.70
C HIS A 4 -27.84 -11.03 -41.84
N ASN A 5 -28.88 -10.74 -41.07
CA ASN A 5 -28.90 -9.72 -40.04
C ASN A 5 -28.09 -10.21 -38.83
N THR A 6 -26.78 -9.96 -38.83
CA THR A 6 -25.91 -10.19 -37.67
C THR A 6 -26.17 -9.08 -36.65
N ARG A 7 -27.04 -9.36 -35.67
CA ARG A 7 -27.23 -8.52 -34.49
C ARG A 7 -25.89 -8.42 -33.73
N PRO A 8 -25.43 -7.21 -33.34
CA PRO A 8 -24.29 -7.10 -32.45
C PRO A 8 -24.68 -7.68 -31.10
N VAL A 9 -23.89 -8.65 -30.62
CA VAL A 9 -23.91 -9.09 -29.22
C VAL A 9 -23.48 -7.88 -28.41
N HIS A 10 -24.44 -7.18 -27.81
CA HIS A 10 -24.12 -6.28 -26.71
C HIS A 10 -23.48 -7.14 -25.63
N ASP A 11 -22.19 -6.92 -25.39
CA ASP A 11 -21.47 -7.45 -24.26
C ASP A 11 -22.13 -6.85 -23.01
N VAL A 12 -23.11 -7.58 -22.45
CA VAL A 12 -23.81 -7.18 -21.23
C VAL A 12 -22.81 -7.40 -20.11
N GLY A 13 -22.16 -6.32 -19.68
CA GLY A 13 -21.25 -6.34 -18.54
C GLY A 13 -21.92 -6.92 -17.28
N PRO A 14 -21.12 -7.32 -16.27
CA PRO A 14 -21.63 -8.01 -15.10
C PRO A 14 -22.69 -7.20 -14.37
N THR A 15 -23.74 -7.87 -13.90
CA THR A 15 -24.83 -7.24 -13.16
C THR A 15 -24.35 -6.76 -11.77
N PRO A 16 -24.98 -5.73 -11.18
CA PRO A 16 -24.59 -5.26 -9.84
C PRO A 16 -24.60 -6.35 -8.76
N GLY A 17 -25.52 -7.32 -8.86
CA GLY A 17 -25.58 -8.47 -7.94
C GLY A 17 -24.39 -9.41 -8.09
N GLU A 18 -23.97 -9.71 -9.33
CA GLU A 18 -22.79 -10.53 -9.60
C GLU A 18 -21.51 -9.84 -9.12
N VAL A 19 -21.40 -8.53 -9.33
CA VAL A 19 -20.25 -7.74 -8.86
C VAL A 19 -20.19 -7.74 -7.33
N SER A 20 -21.32 -7.54 -6.65
CA SER A 20 -21.36 -7.57 -5.18
C SER A 20 -20.95 -8.93 -4.61
N ALA A 21 -21.47 -10.03 -5.19
CA ALA A 21 -21.07 -11.39 -4.82
C ALA A 21 -19.57 -11.64 -5.06
N ALA A 22 -19.05 -11.20 -6.21
CA ALA A 22 -17.63 -11.32 -6.55
C ALA A 22 -16.72 -10.55 -5.57
N VAL A 23 -17.10 -9.33 -5.19
CA VAL A 23 -16.36 -8.52 -4.20
C VAL A 23 -16.39 -9.16 -2.81
N SER A 24 -17.55 -9.71 -2.40
CA SER A 24 -17.67 -10.45 -1.14
C SER A 24 -16.76 -11.68 -1.13
N ALA A 25 -16.72 -12.43 -2.24
CA ALA A 25 -15.87 -13.60 -2.39
C ALA A 25 -14.37 -13.24 -2.38
N LEU A 26 -13.97 -12.15 -3.04
CA LEU A 26 -12.61 -11.61 -2.99
C LEU A 26 -12.20 -11.19 -1.57
N THR A 27 -13.10 -10.53 -0.84
CA THR A 27 -12.86 -10.12 0.55
C THR A 27 -12.71 -11.34 1.45
N GLY A 28 -13.59 -12.35 1.28
CA GLY A 28 -13.49 -13.62 1.98
C GLY A 28 -12.19 -14.37 1.68
N TYR A 29 -11.75 -14.36 0.41
CA TYR A 29 -10.46 -14.90 0.01
C TYR A 29 -9.29 -14.17 0.71
N ALA A 30 -9.26 -12.83 0.69
CA ALA A 30 -8.19 -12.04 1.30
C ALA A 30 -8.08 -12.27 2.82
N VAL A 31 -9.22 -12.33 3.53
CA VAL A 31 -9.25 -12.63 4.97
C VAL A 31 -8.70 -14.03 5.25
N ARG A 32 -9.16 -15.05 4.50
CA ARG A 32 -8.66 -16.42 4.68
C ARG A 32 -7.19 -16.56 4.31
N TYR A 33 -6.75 -15.84 3.27
CA TYR A 33 -5.34 -15.79 2.89
C TYR A 33 -4.49 -15.28 4.06
N ALA A 34 -4.91 -14.20 4.72
CA ALA A 34 -4.21 -13.64 5.88
C ALA A 34 -4.16 -14.64 7.05
N VAL A 35 -5.28 -15.30 7.38
CA VAL A 35 -5.36 -16.31 8.45
C VAL A 35 -4.44 -17.50 8.17
N ILE A 36 -4.47 -18.05 6.96
CA ILE A 36 -3.63 -19.19 6.57
C ILE A 36 -2.14 -18.80 6.58
N THR A 37 -1.83 -17.58 6.12
CA THR A 37 -0.46 -17.07 6.15
C THR A 37 0.04 -16.89 7.59
N LEU A 38 -0.78 -16.31 8.48
CA LEU A 38 -0.45 -16.17 9.89
C LEU A 38 -0.27 -17.52 10.59
N GLY A 39 -1.11 -18.51 10.28
CA GLY A 39 -0.96 -19.87 10.79
C GLY A 39 0.37 -20.50 10.37
N CYS A 40 0.77 -20.30 9.10
CA CYS A 40 2.07 -20.72 8.60
C CYS A 40 3.22 -19.99 9.30
N GLU A 41 3.13 -18.67 9.49
CA GLU A 41 4.13 -17.88 10.23
C GLU A 41 4.29 -18.35 11.67
N THR A 42 3.17 -18.64 12.35
CA THR A 42 3.16 -19.20 13.70
C THR A 42 3.84 -20.56 13.77
N ALA A 43 3.60 -21.43 12.79
CA ALA A 43 4.28 -22.73 12.70
C ALA A 43 5.78 -22.57 12.43
N LEU A 44 6.17 -21.59 11.60
CA LEU A 44 7.57 -21.27 11.35
C LEU A 44 8.27 -20.73 12.60
N ASP A 45 7.59 -19.89 13.41
CA ASP A 45 8.11 -19.40 14.68
C ASP A 45 8.42 -20.52 15.68
N GLN A 46 7.63 -21.60 15.70
CA GLN A 46 7.89 -22.74 16.58
C GLN A 46 9.16 -23.51 16.22
N VAL A 47 9.59 -23.43 14.96
CA VAL A 47 10.82 -24.06 14.45
C VAL A 47 11.94 -23.06 14.24
N ARG A 48 11.80 -21.82 14.73
CA ARG A 48 12.88 -20.82 14.75
C ARG A 48 13.66 -20.93 16.06
N THR A 49 14.99 -20.87 15.93
CA THR A 49 15.89 -20.62 17.06
C THR A 49 15.72 -19.20 17.58
N ALA A 50 16.26 -18.92 18.77
CA ALA A 50 16.34 -17.57 19.34
C ALA A 50 17.10 -16.56 18.43
N HIS A 51 17.82 -17.04 17.41
CA HIS A 51 18.54 -16.23 16.43
C HIS A 51 17.84 -16.17 15.07
N GLY A 52 16.59 -16.63 14.97
CA GLY A 52 15.79 -16.60 13.74
C GLY A 52 16.15 -17.66 12.70
N GLN A 53 17.10 -18.55 13.00
CA GLN A 53 17.44 -19.67 12.11
C GLN A 53 16.41 -20.79 12.25
N ILE A 54 16.04 -21.42 11.14
CA ILE A 54 15.15 -22.60 11.14
C ILE A 54 15.91 -23.80 11.70
N SER A 55 15.45 -24.32 12.85
CA SER A 55 16.02 -25.50 13.50
C SER A 55 15.56 -26.82 12.89
N ASP A 56 14.38 -26.84 12.26
CA ASP A 56 13.83 -28.01 11.57
C ASP A 56 13.36 -27.63 10.15
N PRO A 57 14.22 -27.84 9.13
CA PRO A 57 13.88 -27.55 7.74
C PRO A 57 12.70 -28.36 7.20
N CYS A 58 12.55 -29.62 7.62
CA CYS A 58 11.48 -30.49 7.14
C CYS A 58 10.11 -30.01 7.64
N ALA A 59 10.03 -29.61 8.91
CA ALA A 59 8.82 -29.03 9.47
C ALA A 59 8.47 -27.68 8.82
N ALA A 60 9.47 -26.85 8.52
CA ALA A 60 9.27 -25.59 7.80
C ALA A 60 8.75 -25.81 6.37
N GLU A 61 9.32 -26.77 5.63
CA GLU A 61 8.83 -27.15 4.29
C GLU A 61 7.40 -27.68 4.33
N ALA A 62 7.07 -28.53 5.32
CA ALA A 62 5.72 -29.05 5.50
C ALA A 62 4.71 -27.93 5.75
N ALA A 63 5.02 -26.96 6.62
CA ALA A 63 4.18 -25.80 6.89
C ALA A 63 3.98 -24.91 5.66
N LEU A 64 5.03 -24.71 4.84
CA LEU A 64 4.93 -23.94 3.59
C LEU A 64 4.07 -24.66 2.53
N ALA A 65 4.19 -25.99 2.44
CA ALA A 65 3.39 -26.81 1.54
C ALA A 65 1.91 -26.82 1.97
N GLU A 66 1.64 -26.99 3.27
CA GLU A 66 0.28 -26.92 3.84
C GLU A 66 -0.38 -25.58 3.58
N ARG A 67 0.32 -24.47 3.86
CA ARG A 67 -0.16 -23.13 3.52
C ARG A 67 -0.59 -23.04 2.06
N THR A 68 0.26 -23.50 1.14
CA THR A 68 0.00 -23.33 -0.29
C THR A 68 -1.15 -24.20 -0.78
N ARG A 69 -1.25 -25.43 -0.27
CA ARG A 69 -2.37 -26.33 -0.50
C ARG A 69 -3.70 -25.71 -0.06
N ASP A 70 -3.75 -25.18 1.16
CA ASP A 70 -4.96 -24.58 1.72
C ASP A 70 -5.35 -23.32 0.95
N LEU A 71 -4.36 -22.50 0.57
CA LEU A 71 -4.56 -21.33 -0.28
C LEU A 71 -5.10 -21.70 -1.66
N ALA A 72 -4.61 -22.78 -2.27
CA ALA A 72 -5.12 -23.28 -3.55
C ALA A 72 -6.58 -23.75 -3.44
N ALA A 73 -6.94 -24.42 -2.34
CA ALA A 73 -8.30 -24.87 -2.09
C ALA A 73 -9.28 -23.68 -1.92
N ILE A 74 -8.90 -22.67 -1.14
CA ILE A 74 -9.75 -21.47 -0.99
C ILE A 74 -9.82 -20.66 -2.29
N ALA A 75 -8.74 -20.56 -3.06
CA ALA A 75 -8.74 -19.82 -4.32
C ALA A 75 -9.66 -20.47 -5.35
N THR A 76 -9.65 -21.81 -5.43
CA THR A 76 -10.52 -22.57 -6.33
C THR A 76 -11.99 -22.34 -5.99
N THR A 77 -12.32 -22.30 -4.71
CA THR A 77 -13.70 -22.15 -4.23
C THR A 77 -14.19 -20.70 -4.29
N TRP A 78 -13.38 -19.74 -3.84
CA TRP A 78 -13.83 -18.37 -3.56
C TRP A 78 -13.33 -17.33 -4.57
N LEU A 79 -12.22 -17.58 -5.26
CA LEU A 79 -11.61 -16.58 -6.13
C LEU A 79 -11.85 -16.86 -7.60
N LEU A 80 -11.41 -18.03 -8.09
CA LEU A 80 -11.39 -18.36 -9.52
C LEU A 80 -12.73 -18.21 -10.25
N PRO A 81 -13.89 -18.55 -9.65
CA PRO A 81 -15.19 -18.34 -10.28
C PRO A 81 -15.50 -16.86 -10.59
N HIS A 82 -14.90 -15.94 -9.84
CA HIS A 82 -15.25 -14.52 -9.86
C HIS A 82 -14.19 -13.62 -10.52
N THR A 83 -13.01 -14.15 -10.85
CA THR A 83 -11.88 -13.35 -11.38
C THR A 83 -12.24 -12.51 -12.60
N GLN A 84 -12.98 -13.04 -13.59
CA GLN A 84 -13.38 -12.30 -14.78
C GLN A 84 -14.37 -11.17 -14.46
N THR A 85 -15.34 -11.45 -13.58
CA THR A 85 -16.30 -10.44 -13.10
C THR A 85 -15.59 -9.30 -12.39
N LEU A 86 -14.61 -9.62 -11.53
CA LEU A 86 -13.80 -8.64 -10.81
C LEU A 86 -12.97 -7.76 -11.74
N THR A 87 -12.24 -8.37 -12.68
CA THR A 87 -11.37 -7.59 -13.59
C THR A 87 -12.18 -6.78 -14.59
N ALA A 88 -13.31 -7.29 -15.08
CA ALA A 88 -14.24 -6.53 -15.93
C ALA A 88 -14.85 -5.33 -15.19
N ALA A 89 -15.34 -5.54 -13.96
CA ALA A 89 -15.93 -4.47 -13.16
C ALA A 89 -14.89 -3.41 -12.76
N ALA A 90 -13.67 -3.82 -12.42
CA ALA A 90 -12.57 -2.90 -12.15
C ALA A 90 -12.19 -2.06 -13.39
N ARG A 91 -12.15 -2.67 -14.60
CA ARG A 91 -11.93 -1.93 -15.86
C ARG A 91 -13.03 -0.91 -16.11
N GLN A 92 -14.29 -1.29 -15.90
CA GLN A 92 -15.43 -0.38 -16.00
C GLN A 92 -15.32 0.79 -15.00
N GLY A 93 -14.82 0.52 -13.79
CA GLY A 93 -14.50 1.57 -12.80
C GLY A 93 -13.49 2.57 -13.35
N ILE A 94 -12.39 2.09 -13.94
CA ILE A 94 -11.37 2.94 -14.58
C ILE A 94 -11.96 3.77 -15.72
N ASP A 95 -12.82 3.18 -16.54
CA ASP A 95 -13.42 3.86 -17.70
C ASP A 95 -14.44 4.94 -17.29
N ARG A 96 -15.03 4.84 -16.10
CA ARG A 96 -15.95 5.84 -15.53
C ARG A 96 -15.24 7.01 -14.85
N MET A 97 -13.96 6.85 -14.50
CA MET A 97 -13.18 7.90 -13.84
C MET A 97 -12.64 8.94 -14.84
N PRO A 98 -12.46 10.21 -14.43
CA PRO A 98 -11.74 11.20 -15.21
C PRO A 98 -10.36 10.69 -15.64
N PRO A 99 -9.87 11.02 -16.84
CA PRO A 99 -8.56 10.56 -17.29
C PRO A 99 -7.42 10.98 -16.34
N ALA A 100 -6.71 10.01 -15.78
CA ALA A 100 -5.62 10.26 -14.85
C ALA A 100 -4.36 9.45 -15.16
N ARG A 101 -3.21 9.93 -14.68
CA ARG A 101 -1.87 9.36 -14.95
C ARG A 101 -1.75 7.89 -14.53
N HIS A 102 -2.51 7.48 -13.51
CA HIS A 102 -2.44 6.16 -12.90
C HIS A 102 -3.27 5.08 -13.62
N HIS A 103 -4.18 5.47 -14.53
CA HIS A 103 -5.06 4.52 -15.24
C HIS A 103 -4.29 3.48 -16.06
N THR A 104 -3.20 3.90 -16.72
CA THR A 104 -2.36 2.98 -17.51
C THR A 104 -1.74 1.91 -16.62
N GLY A 105 -1.21 2.30 -15.46
CA GLY A 105 -0.62 1.39 -14.49
C GLY A 105 -1.64 0.40 -13.93
N TRP A 106 -2.83 0.87 -13.54
CA TRP A 106 -3.90 -0.01 -13.07
C TRP A 106 -4.39 -0.97 -14.14
N ARG A 107 -4.54 -0.54 -15.40
CA ARG A 107 -4.92 -1.47 -16.49
C ARG A 107 -3.86 -2.54 -16.73
N LEU A 108 -2.57 -2.22 -16.59
CA LEU A 108 -1.49 -3.21 -16.66
C LEU A 108 -1.58 -4.21 -15.50
N LEU A 109 -1.90 -3.77 -14.28
CA LEU A 109 -2.13 -4.67 -13.14
C LEU A 109 -3.35 -5.58 -13.35
N LEU A 110 -4.45 -5.08 -13.92
CA LEU A 110 -5.60 -5.91 -14.25
C LEU A 110 -5.26 -6.96 -15.32
N ASN A 111 -4.44 -6.61 -16.32
CA ASN A 111 -3.92 -7.58 -17.28
C ASN A 111 -3.04 -8.65 -16.62
N ASP A 112 -2.22 -8.26 -15.64
CA ASP A 112 -1.38 -9.18 -14.86
C ASP A 112 -2.21 -10.15 -14.01
N LEU A 113 -3.30 -9.66 -13.43
CA LEU A 113 -4.25 -10.48 -12.67
C LEU A 113 -5.02 -11.46 -13.57
N ASP A 114 -5.49 -11.01 -14.74
CA ASP A 114 -6.09 -11.89 -15.74
C ASP A 114 -5.12 -13.01 -16.15
N HIS A 115 -3.85 -12.65 -16.39
CA HIS A 115 -2.80 -13.63 -16.68
C HIS A 115 -2.60 -14.60 -15.50
N ALA A 116 -2.49 -14.08 -14.27
CA ALA A 116 -2.31 -14.90 -13.08
C ALA A 116 -3.47 -15.89 -12.87
N ALA A 117 -4.73 -15.47 -13.11
CA ALA A 117 -5.88 -16.36 -13.04
C ALA A 117 -5.87 -17.43 -14.14
N ALA A 118 -5.41 -17.10 -15.35
CA ALA A 118 -5.24 -18.08 -16.42
C ALA A 118 -4.18 -19.13 -16.04
N GLN A 119 -3.04 -18.71 -15.48
CA GLN A 119 -1.99 -19.61 -15.00
C GLN A 119 -2.46 -20.50 -13.84
N LEU A 120 -3.17 -19.94 -12.86
CA LEU A 120 -3.78 -20.74 -11.78
C LEU A 120 -4.66 -21.84 -12.34
N ARG A 121 -5.60 -21.52 -13.24
CA ARG A 121 -6.46 -22.53 -13.88
C ARG A 121 -5.64 -23.57 -14.66
N ALA A 122 -4.63 -23.14 -15.42
CA ALA A 122 -3.79 -24.03 -16.20
C ALA A 122 -3.04 -25.04 -15.31
N ILE A 123 -2.41 -24.57 -14.23
CA ILE A 123 -1.67 -25.43 -13.29
C ILE A 123 -2.63 -26.40 -12.58
N LEU A 124 -3.78 -25.91 -12.10
CA LEU A 124 -4.79 -26.75 -11.44
C LEU A 124 -5.37 -27.83 -12.37
N ASN A 125 -5.53 -27.53 -13.66
CA ASN A 125 -6.01 -28.49 -14.66
C ASN A 125 -4.95 -29.49 -15.11
N THR A 126 -3.67 -29.09 -15.15
CA THR A 126 -2.56 -29.94 -15.63
C THR A 126 -2.12 -30.96 -14.57
N HIS A 127 -2.21 -30.60 -13.29
CA HIS A 127 -1.85 -31.48 -12.17
C HIS A 127 -3.09 -31.78 -11.30
N PRO A 128 -4.07 -32.56 -11.78
CA PRO A 128 -5.27 -32.87 -11.00
C PRO A 128 -4.98 -33.84 -9.83
N ASP A 129 -3.89 -34.62 -9.92
CA ASP A 129 -3.56 -35.71 -9.00
C ASP A 129 -2.80 -35.21 -7.75
N PRO A 130 -3.18 -35.62 -6.52
CA PRO A 130 -2.44 -35.32 -5.29
C PRO A 130 -1.02 -35.91 -5.19
N ALA A 131 -0.61 -36.81 -6.09
CA ALA A 131 0.74 -37.39 -6.04
C ALA A 131 1.88 -36.40 -6.40
N ASP A 132 1.60 -35.32 -7.14
CA ASP A 132 2.58 -34.30 -7.57
C ASP A 132 2.37 -32.94 -6.87
N GLN A 133 1.94 -33.00 -5.60
CA GLN A 133 1.42 -31.84 -4.89
C GLN A 133 2.50 -30.80 -4.57
N GLY A 134 3.71 -31.22 -4.21
CA GLY A 134 4.80 -30.29 -3.85
C GLY A 134 5.27 -29.41 -5.02
N GLY A 135 5.44 -30.00 -6.22
CA GLY A 135 5.85 -29.26 -7.42
C GLY A 135 4.76 -28.32 -7.94
N ARG A 136 3.50 -28.77 -7.90
CA ARG A 136 2.32 -27.97 -8.23
C ARG A 136 2.14 -26.78 -7.28
N ASP A 137 2.23 -27.02 -5.97
CA ASP A 137 2.02 -25.99 -4.95
C ASP A 137 3.04 -24.86 -5.09
N ALA A 138 4.32 -25.19 -5.28
CA ALA A 138 5.36 -24.19 -5.55
C ALA A 138 5.07 -23.30 -6.78
N GLN A 139 4.48 -23.86 -7.84
CA GLN A 139 4.09 -23.11 -9.04
C GLN A 139 2.85 -22.23 -8.83
N LEU A 140 1.91 -22.62 -7.97
CA LEU A 140 0.70 -21.84 -7.69
C LEU A 140 1.00 -20.60 -6.84
N TRP A 141 1.97 -20.70 -5.93
CA TRP A 141 2.24 -19.67 -4.92
C TRP A 141 2.35 -18.25 -5.47
N PRO A 142 3.16 -17.94 -6.52
CA PRO A 142 3.30 -16.57 -7.02
C PRO A 142 1.97 -15.93 -7.46
N PHE A 143 1.06 -16.74 -8.02
CA PHE A 143 -0.22 -16.26 -8.54
C PHE A 143 -1.26 -16.08 -7.43
N LEU A 144 -1.37 -17.03 -6.49
CA LEU A 144 -2.22 -16.90 -5.30
C LEU A 144 -1.90 -15.61 -4.54
N ARG A 145 -0.61 -15.42 -4.29
CA ARG A 145 -0.05 -14.26 -3.62
C ARG A 145 -0.38 -12.94 -4.33
N THR A 146 -0.30 -12.92 -5.65
CA THR A 146 -0.58 -11.71 -6.44
C THR A 146 -2.05 -11.31 -6.32
N TRP A 147 -2.97 -12.27 -6.34
CA TRP A 147 -4.40 -11.99 -6.16
C TRP A 147 -4.74 -11.48 -4.76
N SER A 148 -4.11 -12.00 -3.71
CA SER A 148 -4.36 -11.51 -2.35
C SER A 148 -3.86 -10.07 -2.15
N GLU A 149 -2.70 -9.75 -2.70
CA GLU A 149 -2.07 -8.43 -2.52
C GLU A 149 -2.76 -7.33 -3.31
N GLN A 150 -3.34 -7.68 -4.47
CA GLN A 150 -4.13 -6.75 -5.27
C GLN A 150 -5.63 -6.77 -4.90
N ALA A 151 -6.03 -7.51 -3.86
CA ALA A 151 -7.43 -7.63 -3.48
C ALA A 151 -8.05 -6.27 -3.09
N THR A 152 -7.33 -5.45 -2.32
CA THR A 152 -7.77 -4.10 -1.94
C THR A 152 -7.93 -3.21 -3.17
N LEU A 153 -6.92 -3.18 -4.05
CA LEU A 153 -6.97 -2.44 -5.31
C LEU A 153 -8.21 -2.85 -6.14
N LEU A 154 -8.42 -4.15 -6.34
CA LEU A 154 -9.55 -4.68 -7.11
C LEU A 154 -10.89 -4.31 -6.49
N ARG A 155 -11.04 -4.47 -5.17
CA ARG A 155 -12.26 -4.11 -4.44
C ARG A 155 -12.57 -2.62 -4.64
N ASP A 156 -11.58 -1.77 -4.45
CA ASP A 156 -11.74 -0.32 -4.50
C ASP A 156 -12.05 0.15 -5.94
N LEU A 157 -11.35 -0.37 -6.96
CA LEU A 157 -11.66 -0.09 -8.36
C LEU A 157 -13.05 -0.61 -8.78
N THR A 158 -13.46 -1.77 -8.26
CA THR A 158 -14.79 -2.32 -8.52
C THR A 158 -15.88 -1.46 -7.86
N ALA A 159 -15.63 -0.95 -6.65
CA ALA A 159 -16.53 -0.03 -5.97
C ALA A 159 -16.67 1.29 -6.74
N GLN A 160 -15.61 1.79 -7.39
CA GLN A 160 -15.68 2.96 -8.25
C GLN A 160 -16.67 2.78 -9.41
N ALA A 161 -16.80 1.56 -9.96
CA ALA A 161 -17.80 1.30 -10.99
C ALA A 161 -19.23 1.51 -10.48
N GLN A 162 -19.50 1.28 -9.19
CA GLN A 162 -20.85 1.36 -8.61
C GLN A 162 -21.20 2.76 -8.11
N ARG A 163 -20.22 3.66 -7.97
CA ARG A 163 -20.41 5.00 -7.43
C ARG A 163 -20.62 6.01 -8.56
N PRO A 164 -21.62 6.90 -8.47
CA PRO A 164 -21.70 8.06 -9.35
C PRO A 164 -20.44 8.91 -9.19
N HIS A 165 -19.93 9.46 -10.30
CA HIS A 165 -18.88 10.46 -10.21
C HIS A 165 -19.47 11.74 -9.61
N VAL A 166 -19.01 12.11 -8.41
CA VAL A 166 -19.31 13.38 -7.77
C VAL A 166 -18.17 14.34 -8.08
N PRO A 167 -18.42 15.49 -8.74
CA PRO A 167 -17.39 16.49 -8.95
C PRO A 167 -16.95 17.08 -7.61
N LEU A 168 -15.71 17.59 -7.55
CA LEU A 168 -15.23 18.34 -6.38
C LEU A 168 -16.21 19.49 -6.05
N PRO A 169 -16.75 19.56 -4.83
CA PRO A 169 -17.60 20.66 -4.42
C PRO A 169 -16.85 22.00 -4.48
N THR A 170 -17.60 23.08 -4.66
CA THR A 170 -17.06 24.44 -4.68
C THR A 170 -17.81 25.29 -3.68
N LEU A 171 -17.10 25.91 -2.74
CA LEU A 171 -17.66 26.82 -1.74
C LEU A 171 -18.04 28.20 -2.30
N GLY A 172 -17.73 28.47 -3.57
CA GLY A 172 -18.04 29.75 -4.20
C GLY A 172 -17.41 30.91 -3.44
N ALA A 173 -18.24 31.86 -2.99
CA ALA A 173 -17.79 33.02 -2.24
C ALA A 173 -17.20 32.70 -0.85
N GLU A 174 -17.52 31.53 -0.28
CA GLU A 174 -17.01 31.14 1.05
C GLU A 174 -15.63 30.45 0.99
N GLU A 175 -15.12 30.12 -0.20
CA GLU A 175 -13.84 29.41 -0.36
C GLU A 175 -12.67 30.17 0.30
N ASP A 176 -12.54 31.46 0.04
CA ASP A 176 -11.47 32.29 0.60
C ASP A 176 -11.54 32.39 2.12
N LEU A 177 -12.76 32.48 2.67
CA LEU A 177 -13.00 32.56 4.11
C LEU A 177 -12.52 31.28 4.80
N TRP A 178 -13.03 30.12 4.35
CA TRP A 178 -12.70 28.83 4.98
C TRP A 178 -11.24 28.44 4.74
N THR A 179 -10.71 28.72 3.56
CA THR A 179 -9.29 28.53 3.27
C THR A 179 -8.43 29.39 4.19
N GLY A 180 -8.78 30.67 4.38
CA GLY A 180 -8.08 31.58 5.28
C GLY A 180 -8.11 31.11 6.74
N ARG A 181 -9.26 30.63 7.22
CA ARG A 181 -9.39 30.05 8.56
C ARG A 181 -8.54 28.79 8.73
N ALA A 182 -8.60 27.85 7.77
CA ALA A 182 -7.79 26.63 7.79
C ALA A 182 -6.28 26.94 7.79
N ARG A 183 -5.82 27.89 6.96
CA ARG A 183 -4.41 28.35 6.97
C ARG A 183 -4.01 28.95 8.31
N THR A 184 -4.88 29.75 8.90
CA THR A 184 -4.63 30.37 10.20
C THR A 184 -4.53 29.32 11.29
N ALA A 185 -5.47 28.36 11.35
CA ALA A 185 -5.43 27.25 12.29
C ALA A 185 -4.18 26.38 12.10
N ARG A 186 -3.82 26.06 10.85
CA ARG A 186 -2.59 25.31 10.53
C ARG A 186 -1.34 26.02 11.05
N SER A 187 -1.22 27.33 10.81
CA SER A 187 -0.08 28.14 11.27
C SER A 187 0.05 28.22 12.80
N ARG A 188 -1.06 27.96 13.52
CA ARG A 188 -1.11 27.92 14.99
C ARG A 188 -1.00 26.50 15.57
N GLY A 189 -0.89 25.48 14.73
CA GLY A 189 -0.91 24.08 15.18
C GLY A 189 -2.26 23.62 15.73
N LEU A 190 -3.35 24.29 15.34
CA LEU A 190 -4.73 24.02 15.80
C LEU A 190 -5.57 23.25 14.78
N LEU A 191 -5.00 22.91 13.63
CA LEU A 191 -5.67 22.12 12.60
C LEU A 191 -5.42 20.64 12.89
N ASP A 192 -6.48 19.87 13.09
CA ASP A 192 -6.39 18.45 13.41
C ASP A 192 -6.84 17.58 12.21
N PRO A 193 -5.91 16.93 11.48
CA PRO A 193 -6.25 16.10 10.34
C PRO A 193 -6.92 14.78 10.77
N ILE A 194 -8.01 14.43 10.10
CA ILE A 194 -8.82 13.24 10.39
C ILE A 194 -8.42 12.09 9.45
N GLU A 195 -8.49 12.35 8.15
CA GLU A 195 -8.17 11.40 7.08
C GLU A 195 -7.83 12.14 5.79
N SER A 196 -7.02 11.51 4.94
CA SER A 196 -6.71 12.00 3.60
C SER A 196 -6.81 10.90 2.55
N TRP A 197 -7.25 11.25 1.35
CA TRP A 197 -7.30 10.37 0.20
C TRP A 197 -7.12 11.13 -1.12
N TYR A 198 -6.82 10.41 -2.19
CA TYR A 198 -6.88 10.98 -3.54
C TYR A 198 -8.25 10.73 -4.15
N GLU A 199 -8.78 11.73 -4.87
CA GLU A 199 -9.92 11.53 -5.77
C GLU A 199 -9.46 11.09 -7.17
N ALA A 200 -10.40 10.73 -8.03
CA ALA A 200 -10.14 10.10 -9.32
C ALA A 200 -9.34 10.95 -10.33
N GLY A 201 -9.51 12.27 -10.31
CA GLY A 201 -8.68 13.24 -11.04
C GLY A 201 -7.26 13.41 -10.48
N GLY A 202 -6.95 12.81 -9.32
CA GLY A 202 -5.65 12.85 -8.69
C GLY A 202 -5.43 14.04 -7.75
N GLN A 203 -6.48 14.76 -7.37
CA GLN A 203 -6.39 15.77 -6.31
C GLN A 203 -6.37 15.09 -4.93
N LEU A 204 -5.48 15.55 -4.04
CA LEU A 204 -5.51 15.15 -2.62
C LEU A 204 -6.66 15.87 -1.91
N ILE A 205 -7.44 15.13 -1.14
CA ILE A 205 -8.47 15.64 -0.23
C ILE A 205 -8.06 15.27 1.19
N THR A 206 -8.14 16.22 2.11
CA THR A 206 -7.91 16.03 3.55
C THR A 206 -9.10 16.58 4.33
N LEU A 207 -9.65 15.77 5.22
CA LEU A 207 -10.62 16.23 6.21
C LEU A 207 -9.88 16.67 7.47
N VAL A 208 -10.31 17.79 8.03
CA VAL A 208 -9.73 18.36 9.25
C VAL A 208 -10.83 18.82 10.20
N TYR A 209 -10.59 18.69 11.50
CA TYR A 209 -11.33 19.47 12.49
C TYR A 209 -10.73 20.87 12.56
N LEU A 210 -11.63 21.85 12.49
CA LEU A 210 -11.30 23.25 12.65
C LEU A 210 -12.00 23.76 13.92
N PRO A 211 -11.24 24.24 14.91
CA PRO A 211 -11.84 24.75 16.12
C PRO A 211 -12.67 26.02 15.84
N PRO A 212 -13.73 26.25 16.62
CA PRO A 212 -14.55 27.45 16.49
C PRO A 212 -13.72 28.73 16.68
N THR A 213 -14.11 29.82 16.01
CA THR A 213 -13.36 31.08 16.12
C THR A 213 -13.59 31.76 17.45
N THR A 214 -12.47 32.14 18.07
CA THR A 214 -12.39 32.81 19.38
C THR A 214 -13.08 34.17 19.47
N ASP A 215 -13.56 34.77 18.39
CA ASP A 215 -14.14 36.12 18.41
C ASP A 215 -15.59 36.16 18.90
N THR A 216 -16.29 35.02 18.96
CA THR A 216 -17.66 34.91 19.52
C THR A 216 -18.01 33.55 20.14
N ALA A 217 -17.06 32.62 20.27
CA ALA A 217 -17.35 31.27 20.75
C ALA A 217 -17.81 31.28 22.22
N GLY A 218 -19.08 30.95 22.45
CA GLY A 218 -19.53 30.41 23.73
C GLY A 218 -18.89 29.04 23.96
N GLU A 219 -18.89 28.55 25.20
CA GLU A 219 -18.24 27.30 25.61
C GLU A 219 -18.82 26.02 24.94
N ASP A 220 -19.83 26.16 24.07
CA ASP A 220 -20.62 25.08 23.47
C ASP A 220 -20.51 24.97 21.92
N GLU A 221 -19.63 25.72 21.24
CA GLU A 221 -19.44 25.53 19.80
C GLU A 221 -18.59 24.27 19.51
N GLU A 222 -19.15 23.34 18.72
CA GLU A 222 -18.47 22.11 18.28
C GLU A 222 -17.46 22.40 17.15
N ASP A 223 -16.41 21.57 17.09
CA ASP A 223 -15.43 21.60 16.00
C ASP A 223 -16.12 21.34 14.65
N ILE A 224 -15.77 22.15 13.64
CA ILE A 224 -16.35 22.04 12.30
C ILE A 224 -15.42 21.17 11.45
N VAL A 225 -15.99 20.23 10.69
CA VAL A 225 -15.24 19.44 9.72
C VAL A 225 -15.08 20.25 8.44
N VAL A 226 -13.83 20.52 8.04
CA VAL A 226 -13.53 21.21 6.79
C VAL A 226 -12.87 20.23 5.82
N ALA A 227 -13.34 20.21 4.58
CA ALA A 227 -12.71 19.46 3.51
C ALA A 227 -11.75 20.36 2.75
N LEU A 228 -10.48 19.95 2.68
CA LEU A 228 -9.40 20.69 2.03
C LEU A 228 -8.94 19.93 0.79
N ALA A 229 -8.76 20.64 -0.32
CA ALA A 229 -8.12 20.11 -1.52
C ALA A 229 -6.66 20.60 -1.61
N GLY A 230 -5.78 19.67 -1.95
CA GLY A 230 -4.34 19.89 -2.06
C GLY A 230 -3.58 19.50 -0.81
N ASP A 231 -2.27 19.72 -0.86
CA ASP A 231 -1.40 19.54 0.31
C ASP A 231 -1.71 20.62 1.36
N ILE A 232 -2.03 20.20 2.59
CA ILE A 232 -2.38 21.07 3.72
C ILE A 232 -1.23 22.01 4.13
N ASP A 233 0.00 21.65 3.78
CA ASP A 233 1.20 22.46 4.02
C ASP A 233 1.57 23.33 2.81
N SER A 234 0.84 23.22 1.70
CA SER A 234 1.08 23.99 0.50
C SER A 234 0.25 25.28 0.46
N PRO A 235 0.79 26.38 -0.13
CA PRO A 235 -0.01 27.58 -0.42
C PRO A 235 -1.17 27.30 -1.39
N THR A 236 -1.15 26.18 -2.12
CA THR A 236 -2.21 25.77 -3.03
C THR A 236 -3.40 25.10 -2.31
N MET A 237 -3.33 24.91 -0.98
CA MET A 237 -4.45 24.39 -0.19
C MET A 237 -5.66 25.30 -0.35
N ARG A 238 -6.84 24.68 -0.55
CA ARG A 238 -8.13 25.38 -0.62
C ARG A 238 -9.24 24.58 0.06
N ALA A 239 -10.16 25.25 0.73
CA ALA A 239 -11.35 24.64 1.27
C ALA A 239 -12.35 24.34 0.15
N ILE A 240 -12.88 23.12 0.13
CA ILE A 240 -13.85 22.65 -0.86
C ILE A 240 -15.22 22.35 -0.25
N GLY A 241 -15.30 22.21 1.07
CA GLY A 241 -16.54 21.97 1.80
C GLY A 241 -16.36 22.24 3.29
N HIS A 242 -17.47 22.47 3.99
CA HIS A 242 -17.54 22.48 5.45
C HIS A 242 -18.80 21.73 5.90
N TYR A 243 -18.67 21.01 7.00
CA TYR A 243 -19.64 20.03 7.45
C TYR A 243 -19.70 20.02 8.97
N THR A 244 -20.86 19.73 9.53
CA THR A 244 -21.03 19.56 10.97
C THR A 244 -20.44 18.23 11.45
N ARG A 245 -20.50 17.18 10.61
CA ARG A 245 -20.04 15.83 10.97
C ARG A 245 -19.19 15.21 9.88
N HIS A 246 -18.31 14.30 10.30
CA HIS A 246 -17.43 13.55 9.41
C HIS A 246 -18.23 12.69 8.41
N GLU A 247 -19.29 12.02 8.85
CA GLU A 247 -20.13 11.21 7.96
C GLU A 247 -20.80 12.02 6.83
N ASP A 248 -21.15 13.28 7.10
CA ASP A 248 -21.80 14.17 6.12
C ASP A 248 -20.79 14.58 5.04
N ALA A 249 -19.54 14.86 5.44
CA ALA A 249 -18.44 15.11 4.50
C ALA A 249 -18.19 13.91 3.58
N LEU A 250 -18.13 12.70 4.14
CA LEU A 250 -17.92 11.46 3.37
C LEU A 250 -19.03 11.15 2.37
N ALA A 251 -20.27 11.57 2.65
CA ALA A 251 -21.40 11.39 1.75
C ALA A 251 -21.38 12.34 0.55
N GLU A 252 -20.87 13.55 0.72
CA GLU A 252 -20.86 14.59 -0.32
C GLU A 252 -19.56 14.67 -1.13
N LEU A 253 -18.44 14.18 -0.58
CA LEU A 253 -17.14 14.29 -1.23
C LEU A 253 -16.90 13.19 -2.28
N PRO A 254 -16.03 13.45 -3.27
CA PRO A 254 -15.61 12.45 -4.23
C PRO A 254 -14.99 11.22 -3.53
N PRO A 255 -15.32 10.01 -4.00
CA PRO A 255 -14.86 8.77 -3.36
C PRO A 255 -13.35 8.59 -3.50
N GLN A 256 -12.74 8.00 -2.48
CA GLN A 256 -11.32 7.64 -2.50
C GLN A 256 -10.96 6.67 -3.63
N VAL A 257 -9.85 6.96 -4.32
CA VAL A 257 -9.23 5.99 -5.22
C VAL A 257 -8.13 5.19 -4.52
N PRO A 258 -7.77 4.00 -5.03
CA PRO A 258 -6.72 3.20 -4.42
C PRO A 258 -5.41 4.00 -4.27
N PRO A 259 -4.79 3.98 -3.08
CA PRO A 259 -3.52 4.65 -2.85
C PRO A 259 -2.39 3.96 -3.64
N GLY A 260 -1.30 4.70 -3.85
CA GLY A 260 -0.09 4.17 -4.48
C GLY A 260 0.76 3.30 -3.56
N VAL A 261 1.90 2.82 -4.08
CA VAL A 261 2.88 2.02 -3.34
C VAL A 261 4.24 2.72 -3.23
N LEU A 262 5.01 2.38 -2.20
CA LEU A 262 6.32 2.98 -1.98
C LEU A 262 7.32 2.60 -3.08
N ARG A 263 7.27 1.36 -3.59
CA ARG A 263 8.24 0.82 -4.56
C ARG A 263 7.56 0.39 -5.87
N PRO A 264 7.17 1.34 -6.75
CA PRO A 264 6.43 1.02 -7.96
C PRO A 264 7.27 0.28 -9.02
N THR A 265 8.60 0.52 -9.07
CA THR A 265 9.49 -0.01 -10.11
C THR A 265 10.19 -1.31 -9.75
N GLN A 266 10.15 -1.71 -8.49
CA GLN A 266 10.70 -2.99 -8.08
C GLN A 266 9.56 -4.01 -8.17
N PRO A 267 9.58 -4.97 -9.12
CA PRO A 267 8.78 -6.16 -8.94
C PRO A 267 9.18 -6.69 -7.58
N ASP A 268 8.18 -6.93 -6.73
CA ASP A 268 8.26 -6.78 -5.28
C ASP A 268 9.24 -7.72 -4.56
N ALA A 269 10.34 -8.24 -5.13
CA ALA A 269 11.29 -9.21 -4.57
C ALA A 269 10.64 -10.22 -3.63
N ARG A 270 9.39 -10.58 -3.95
CA ARG A 270 8.47 -11.31 -3.12
C ARG A 270 8.76 -12.76 -3.47
N ALA A 271 10.01 -13.15 -3.26
CA ALA A 271 10.31 -14.51 -2.86
C ALA A 271 9.38 -14.83 -1.68
N VAL A 272 8.94 -16.07 -1.63
CA VAL A 272 8.32 -16.73 -0.46
C VAL A 272 8.68 -15.97 0.82
N PRO A 273 7.73 -15.58 1.72
CA PRO A 273 8.06 -14.95 2.99
C PRO A 273 9.25 -15.71 3.54
N ASP A 274 10.43 -15.08 3.53
CA ASP A 274 11.62 -15.80 3.90
C ASP A 274 11.38 -16.17 5.36
N PRO A 275 11.25 -17.47 5.65
CA PRO A 275 10.91 -17.93 6.97
C PRO A 275 12.04 -17.59 7.96
N ALA A 276 13.12 -16.92 7.56
CA ALA A 276 14.18 -16.42 8.42
C ALA A 276 14.25 -14.89 8.51
N LEU A 277 13.25 -14.11 8.05
CA LEU A 277 13.35 -12.64 8.13
C LEU A 277 13.48 -12.18 9.59
N PRO A 278 14.56 -11.48 9.95
CA PRO A 278 14.65 -10.87 11.26
C PRO A 278 13.56 -9.80 11.40
N PHE A 279 13.12 -9.53 12.63
CA PHE A 279 12.01 -8.59 12.92
C PHE A 279 12.16 -7.21 12.26
N LEU A 280 13.38 -6.66 12.18
CA LEU A 280 13.62 -5.40 11.44
C LEU A 280 13.30 -5.52 9.94
N GLY A 281 13.56 -6.69 9.34
CA GLY A 281 13.16 -7.00 7.97
C GLY A 281 11.64 -7.07 7.80
N ALA A 282 10.92 -7.57 8.81
CA ALA A 282 9.45 -7.56 8.84
C ALA A 282 8.90 -6.14 8.93
N LEU A 283 9.40 -5.30 9.85
CA LEU A 283 9.00 -3.89 9.95
C LEU A 283 9.33 -3.09 8.69
N THR A 284 10.49 -3.33 8.08
CA THR A 284 10.84 -2.71 6.79
C THR A 284 9.81 -3.07 5.72
N ARG A 285 9.31 -4.31 5.75
CA ARG A 285 8.25 -4.75 4.83
C ARG A 285 6.90 -4.10 5.15
N GLU A 286 6.52 -3.96 6.41
CA GLU A 286 5.33 -3.21 6.80
C GLU A 286 5.35 -1.77 6.27
N VAL A 287 6.51 -1.09 6.32
CA VAL A 287 6.67 0.26 5.76
C VAL A 287 6.58 0.27 4.23
N ILE A 288 7.06 -0.78 3.55
CA ILE A 288 6.95 -0.90 2.09
C ILE A 288 5.49 -1.11 1.67
N ASP A 289 4.76 -1.93 2.42
CA ASP A 289 3.36 -2.29 2.18
C ASP A 289 2.38 -1.21 2.68
N ALA A 290 2.85 -0.26 3.50
CA ALA A 290 2.04 0.83 4.04
C ALA A 290 1.46 1.73 2.95
N GLN A 291 0.14 1.95 3.03
CA GLN A 291 -0.59 2.88 2.17
C GLN A 291 -0.84 4.23 2.85
N HIS A 292 -0.84 4.24 4.18
CA HIS A 292 -1.11 5.38 5.04
C HIS A 292 0.08 5.65 5.98
N SER A 293 0.35 6.92 6.29
CA SER A 293 1.42 7.32 7.20
C SER A 293 1.25 6.73 8.61
N ALA A 294 0.01 6.55 9.07
CA ALA A 294 -0.30 5.91 10.35
C ALA A 294 0.24 4.48 10.46
N SER A 295 0.26 3.72 9.35
CA SER A 295 0.86 2.38 9.34
C SER A 295 2.38 2.44 9.50
N VAL A 296 3.03 3.46 8.94
CA VAL A 296 4.47 3.69 9.10
C VAL A 296 4.77 4.15 10.54
N ALA A 297 3.96 5.04 11.09
CA ALA A 297 4.06 5.47 12.49
C ALA A 297 3.97 4.26 13.44
N LYS A 298 3.01 3.35 13.20
CA LYS A 298 2.90 2.09 13.95
C LYS A 298 4.13 1.18 13.80
N ALA A 299 4.69 1.06 12.60
CA ALA A 299 5.92 0.28 12.40
C ALA A 299 7.11 0.89 13.16
N ILE A 300 7.21 2.22 13.22
CA ILE A 300 8.23 2.93 14.01
C ILE A 300 7.99 2.73 15.51
N SER A 301 6.74 2.76 15.98
CA SER A 301 6.44 2.59 17.41
C SER A 301 6.95 1.24 17.92
N TYR A 302 6.82 0.17 17.13
CA TYR A 302 7.38 -1.14 17.48
C TYR A 302 8.92 -1.16 17.65
N LEU A 303 9.66 -0.24 17.01
CA LEU A 303 11.11 -0.11 17.22
C LEU A 303 11.45 0.59 18.54
N THR A 304 10.59 1.53 18.97
CA THR A 304 10.82 2.43 20.09
C THR A 304 10.07 2.03 21.37
N ASP A 305 9.15 1.06 21.29
CA ASP A 305 8.30 0.62 22.39
C ASP A 305 9.10 0.29 23.66
N ARG A 306 8.56 0.72 24.80
CA ARG A 306 9.12 0.43 26.13
C ARG A 306 8.21 -0.57 26.88
N PRO A 307 8.73 -1.28 27.90
CA PRO A 307 7.92 -2.17 28.74
C PRO A 307 6.64 -1.48 29.26
N PRO A 308 5.51 -2.20 29.46
CA PRO A 308 5.40 -3.64 29.73
C PRO A 308 5.26 -4.57 28.51
N HIS A 309 5.24 -4.03 27.29
CA HIS A 309 5.30 -4.84 26.04
C HIS A 309 6.75 -5.34 25.83
N PRO A 310 7.02 -6.40 25.03
CA PRO A 310 8.40 -6.74 24.70
C PRO A 310 9.08 -5.49 24.15
N ALA A 311 10.13 -5.02 24.83
CA ALA A 311 10.78 -3.75 24.51
C ALA A 311 11.21 -3.73 23.04
N GLY A 312 10.99 -2.63 22.33
CA GLY A 312 11.46 -2.44 20.96
C GLY A 312 12.98 -2.58 20.86
N HIS A 313 13.49 -2.89 19.67
CA HIS A 313 14.92 -3.22 19.50
C HIS A 313 15.88 -2.12 19.97
N LEU A 314 15.52 -0.85 19.80
CA LEU A 314 16.35 0.26 20.29
C LEU A 314 16.33 0.31 21.82
N ALA A 315 15.18 0.07 22.43
CA ALA A 315 15.04 -0.03 23.88
C ALA A 315 15.80 -1.25 24.46
N GLN A 316 15.96 -2.34 23.71
CA GLN A 316 16.80 -3.49 24.10
C GLN A 316 18.31 -3.23 23.93
N LEU A 317 18.70 -2.39 22.97
CA LEU A 317 20.11 -2.12 22.69
C LEU A 317 20.78 -1.30 23.81
N THR A 318 20.08 -0.34 24.41
CA THR A 318 20.57 0.46 25.54
C THR A 318 21.04 -0.40 26.74
N PRO A 319 20.23 -1.32 27.32
CA PRO A 319 20.68 -2.17 28.42
C PRO A 319 21.78 -3.15 28.01
N PHE A 320 21.79 -3.64 26.77
CA PHE A 320 22.90 -4.47 26.25
C PHE A 320 24.23 -3.70 26.24
N LEU A 321 24.26 -2.50 25.66
CA LEU A 321 25.45 -1.65 25.63
C LEU A 321 25.94 -1.28 27.03
N ASN A 322 25.02 -0.95 27.94
CA ASN A 322 25.36 -0.69 29.34
C ASN A 322 25.98 -1.92 30.03
N THR A 323 25.46 -3.12 29.75
CA THR A 323 26.03 -4.37 30.26
C THR A 323 27.42 -4.62 29.70
N CYS A 324 27.64 -4.41 28.40
CA CYS A 324 28.97 -4.47 27.78
C CYS A 324 29.93 -3.42 28.37
N ALA A 325 29.47 -2.20 28.64
CA ALA A 325 30.29 -1.15 29.24
C ALA A 325 30.68 -1.48 30.69
N ALA A 326 29.77 -2.09 31.46
CA ALA A 326 30.05 -2.60 32.80
C ALA A 326 31.09 -3.72 32.74
N TRP A 327 30.94 -4.68 31.82
CA TRP A 327 31.92 -5.74 31.59
C TRP A 327 33.30 -5.17 31.20
N ALA A 328 33.34 -4.19 30.30
CA ALA A 328 34.58 -3.54 29.90
C ALA A 328 35.26 -2.76 31.04
N THR A 329 34.45 -2.15 31.92
CA THR A 329 34.94 -1.51 33.15
C THR A 329 35.52 -2.55 34.12
N ALA A 330 34.86 -3.71 34.25
CA ALA A 330 35.27 -4.80 35.13
C ALA A 330 36.58 -5.50 34.71
N MET A 331 37.03 -5.33 33.45
CA MET A 331 38.36 -5.79 33.03
C MET A 331 39.51 -5.08 33.76
N ASP A 332 39.27 -3.91 34.35
CA ASP A 332 40.24 -3.09 35.09
C ASP A 332 41.56 -2.83 34.34
N THR A 333 41.46 -2.63 33.02
CA THR A 333 42.59 -2.25 32.16
C THR A 333 42.33 -0.90 31.50
N ARG A 334 43.38 -0.20 31.07
CA ARG A 334 43.25 1.03 30.28
C ARG A 334 42.48 0.82 28.97
N ALA A 335 42.66 -0.33 28.34
CA ALA A 335 41.90 -0.72 27.15
C ALA A 335 40.41 -0.90 27.49
N GLY A 336 40.09 -1.58 28.59
CA GLY A 336 38.73 -1.76 29.10
C GLY A 336 38.03 -0.44 29.42
N GLN A 337 38.71 0.50 30.10
CA GLN A 337 38.18 1.84 30.36
C GLN A 337 37.90 2.62 29.06
N THR A 338 38.80 2.52 28.08
CA THR A 338 38.60 3.15 26.77
C THR A 338 37.38 2.55 26.04
N MET A 339 37.22 1.23 26.08
CA MET A 339 36.06 0.53 25.50
C MET A 339 34.76 0.92 26.23
N ALA A 340 34.76 0.96 27.56
CA ALA A 340 33.60 1.35 28.36
C ALA A 340 33.13 2.77 28.04
N THR A 341 34.05 3.73 27.92
CA THR A 341 33.71 5.11 27.52
C THR A 341 33.08 5.15 26.13
N ARG A 342 33.64 4.43 25.15
CA ARG A 342 33.07 4.35 23.80
C ARG A 342 31.67 3.72 23.80
N LEU A 343 31.46 2.66 24.57
CA LEU A 343 30.15 2.01 24.71
C LEU A 343 29.12 2.94 25.35
N ARG A 344 29.49 3.73 26.38
CA ARG A 344 28.59 4.74 26.98
C ARG A 344 28.21 5.85 26.00
N ILE A 345 29.15 6.31 25.16
CA ILE A 345 28.84 7.28 24.08
C ILE A 345 27.82 6.69 23.11
N LEU A 346 27.99 5.42 22.72
CA LEU A 346 27.01 4.72 21.87
C LEU A 346 25.63 4.62 22.54
N THR A 347 25.57 4.36 23.85
CA THR A 347 24.30 4.39 24.59
C THR A 347 23.59 5.72 24.44
N THR A 348 24.28 6.85 24.65
CA THR A 348 23.68 8.19 24.50
C THR A 348 23.19 8.45 23.07
N GLN A 349 23.90 7.95 22.06
CA GLN A 349 23.47 8.07 20.65
C GLN A 349 22.20 7.25 20.36
N VAL A 350 22.08 6.05 20.93
CA VAL A 350 20.87 5.21 20.80
C VAL A 350 19.68 5.88 21.49
N ASP A 351 19.88 6.48 22.66
CA ASP A 351 18.81 7.20 23.36
C ASP A 351 18.33 8.41 22.54
N HIS A 352 19.26 9.18 21.95
CA HIS A 352 18.91 10.30 21.07
C HIS A 352 18.14 9.83 19.82
N LEU A 353 18.63 8.78 19.13
CA LEU A 353 17.94 8.20 17.97
C LEU A 353 16.53 7.73 18.32
N THR A 354 16.34 7.14 19.51
CA THR A 354 15.04 6.69 19.99
C THR A 354 14.08 7.86 20.14
N SER A 355 14.52 8.98 20.75
CA SER A 355 13.71 10.19 20.89
C SER A 355 13.34 10.82 19.54
N GLU A 356 14.29 10.91 18.59
CA GLU A 356 14.00 11.43 17.25
C GLU A 356 12.98 10.55 16.50
N LEU A 357 13.10 9.23 16.61
CA LEU A 357 12.14 8.33 15.98
C LEU A 357 10.74 8.41 16.60
N ILE A 358 10.63 8.65 17.91
CA ILE A 358 9.34 8.92 18.57
C ILE A 358 8.73 10.21 18.00
N SER A 359 9.51 11.28 17.87
CA SER A 359 9.02 12.53 17.26
C SER A 359 8.55 12.32 15.81
N ILE A 360 9.32 11.61 14.99
CA ILE A 360 8.94 11.30 13.60
C ILE A 360 7.67 10.42 13.57
N GLN A 361 7.55 9.47 14.50
CA GLN A 361 6.37 8.63 14.62
C GLN A 361 5.12 9.44 14.96
N GLU A 362 5.23 10.43 15.84
CA GLU A 362 4.15 11.39 16.14
C GLU A 362 3.82 12.23 14.90
N ASP A 363 4.83 12.79 14.23
CA ASP A 363 4.65 13.59 13.01
C ASP A 363 3.97 12.79 11.89
N MET A 364 4.39 11.53 11.66
CA MET A 364 3.77 10.66 10.66
C MET A 364 2.35 10.23 11.05
N GLY A 365 2.07 10.07 12.35
CA GLY A 365 0.72 9.85 12.86
C GLY A 365 -0.20 11.05 12.57
N ASN A 366 0.30 12.26 12.83
CA ASN A 366 -0.44 13.52 12.69
C ASN A 366 -0.56 14.01 11.24
N ALA A 367 0.34 13.60 10.35
CA ALA A 367 0.31 14.02 8.94
C ALA A 367 -0.88 13.43 8.16
N VAL A 368 -1.42 12.29 8.62
CA VAL A 368 -2.55 11.56 8.02
C VAL A 368 -2.46 11.51 6.47
N ALA A 369 -1.31 11.07 5.97
CA ALA A 369 -0.95 11.14 4.56
C ALA A 369 -1.15 9.80 3.86
N VAL A 370 -1.41 9.86 2.55
CA VAL A 370 -1.53 8.70 1.65
C VAL A 370 -0.59 8.79 0.46
N LEU A 371 -0.16 7.63 -0.04
CA LEU A 371 0.69 7.58 -1.22
C LEU A 371 -0.08 7.95 -2.51
N PRO A 372 0.51 8.76 -3.41
CA PRO A 372 -0.15 9.15 -4.65
C PRO A 372 -0.49 7.96 -5.57
N PRO A 373 -1.70 7.90 -6.16
CA PRO A 373 -2.19 6.74 -6.93
C PRO A 373 -1.37 6.43 -8.18
N HIS A 374 -0.59 7.39 -8.71
CA HIS A 374 0.29 7.19 -9.85
C HIS A 374 1.53 6.35 -9.54
N ARG A 375 1.80 6.05 -8.27
CA ARG A 375 2.81 5.07 -7.88
C ARG A 375 2.20 3.67 -7.93
N THR A 376 1.81 3.22 -9.12
CA THR A 376 1.22 1.89 -9.31
C THR A 376 2.32 0.81 -9.24
N PRO A 377 2.11 -0.32 -8.56
CA PRO A 377 3.08 -1.42 -8.57
C PRO A 377 3.32 -1.95 -9.98
N ALA A 378 4.52 -2.44 -10.25
CA ALA A 378 4.83 -3.10 -11.52
C ALA A 378 4.11 -4.47 -11.62
N PRO A 379 3.61 -4.85 -12.82
CA PRO A 379 3.08 -6.19 -13.04
C PRO A 379 4.19 -7.23 -12.83
N ARG A 380 3.83 -8.42 -12.35
CA ARG A 380 4.81 -9.46 -11.95
C ARG A 380 4.96 -10.58 -12.95
N HIS A 381 3.87 -10.95 -13.60
CA HIS A 381 3.78 -12.13 -14.46
C HIS A 381 3.75 -11.78 -15.94
N LEU A 382 3.39 -10.54 -16.26
CA LEU A 382 3.52 -10.04 -17.62
C LEU A 382 5.00 -9.88 -18.03
N PRO A 383 5.35 -10.21 -19.28
CA PRO A 383 6.69 -9.96 -19.79
C PRO A 383 7.02 -8.46 -19.72
N PRO A 384 8.27 -8.08 -19.42
CA PRO A 384 8.67 -6.69 -19.38
C PRO A 384 8.42 -6.05 -20.74
N THR A 385 7.74 -4.89 -20.74
CA THR A 385 7.52 -4.12 -21.96
C THR A 385 8.89 -3.80 -22.59
N PRO A 386 9.12 -4.16 -23.86
CA PRO A 386 10.39 -3.85 -24.51
C PRO A 386 10.62 -2.33 -24.47
N PRO A 387 11.85 -1.86 -24.25
CA PRO A 387 12.13 -0.43 -24.20
C PRO A 387 11.68 0.22 -25.51
N PRO A 388 11.19 1.47 -25.48
CA PRO A 388 10.80 2.18 -26.69
C PRO A 388 11.99 2.14 -27.65
N ARG A 389 11.77 1.58 -28.86
CA ARG A 389 12.77 1.59 -29.92
C ARG A 389 13.16 3.04 -30.16
N THR A 390 14.40 3.39 -29.86
CA THR A 390 14.98 4.65 -30.29
C THR A 390 15.00 4.58 -31.81
N ALA A 391 14.03 5.24 -32.45
CA ALA A 391 14.12 5.47 -33.88
C ALA A 391 15.41 6.28 -34.10
N LEU A 392 16.36 5.69 -34.83
CA LEU A 392 17.53 6.42 -35.29
C LEU A 392 17.01 7.69 -36.00
N PRO A 393 17.58 8.87 -35.71
CA PRO A 393 17.18 10.09 -36.38
C PRO A 393 17.29 9.89 -37.90
N PRO A 394 16.33 10.39 -38.69
CA PRO A 394 16.37 10.23 -40.14
C PRO A 394 17.68 10.77 -40.67
N THR A 395 18.38 9.95 -41.45
CA THR A 395 19.64 10.31 -42.09
C THR A 395 19.38 11.53 -42.97
N VAL A 396 19.97 12.67 -42.60
CA VAL A 396 19.85 13.90 -43.38
C VAL A 396 20.48 13.64 -44.76
N PRO A 397 19.79 13.90 -45.88
CA PRO A 397 20.37 13.76 -47.21
C PRO A 397 21.58 14.70 -47.33
N ILE A 398 22.75 14.13 -47.65
CA ILE A 398 23.95 14.90 -47.93
C ILE A 398 23.68 15.71 -49.21
N ALA A 399 23.58 17.03 -49.07
CA ALA A 399 23.50 17.93 -50.21
C ALA A 399 24.81 17.87 -51.03
N PRO A 400 24.76 17.85 -52.37
CA PRO A 400 25.96 17.81 -53.19
C PRO A 400 26.74 19.13 -53.07
N ALA A 401 28.06 19.01 -53.01
CA ALA A 401 28.99 20.12 -52.90
C ALA A 401 28.85 21.08 -54.09
N ALA A 402 28.76 22.38 -53.79
CA ALA A 402 28.76 23.44 -54.78
C ALA A 402 30.12 23.49 -55.51
N VAL A 403 30.07 23.36 -56.84
CA VAL A 403 31.20 23.59 -57.73
C VAL A 403 31.51 25.09 -57.74
N GLN A 404 32.70 25.47 -57.26
CA GLN A 404 33.22 26.82 -57.42
C GLN A 404 33.69 27.01 -58.88
N HIS A 405 33.01 27.87 -59.62
CA HIS A 405 33.51 28.39 -60.90
C HIS A 405 34.50 29.54 -60.66
N ARG A 406 35.58 29.50 -61.43
CA ARG A 406 36.68 30.46 -61.46
C ARG A 406 36.35 31.64 -62.39
#